data_AF-A0A947CGE3-F1
#
_entry.id   AF-A0A947CGE3-F1
#
_cell.length_a   1.000
_cell.length_b   1.000
_cell.length_c   1.000
_cell.angle_alpha   90.00
_cell.angle_beta   90.00
_cell.angle_gamma   90.00
#
_symmetry.space_group_name_H-M   'P 1'
#
loop_
_entity.id
_entity.type
_entity.pdbx_description
1 polymer ?
#
loop_
_entity_poly.entity_id
_entity_poly.type
_entity_poly.pdbx_seq_one_letter_code
_entity_poly.pdbx_strand_id
1 'polypeptide(L)' 'MRGSAAGGRPRPTIFDHDPGSLRATYEQADMPGYVADQVLGWVYGHGVTTPEGMTNIATRHRERLADLVPLSSGS' A
#
# COMPACT_ATOMS: atom_id res chain seq x y z
N MET A 1 3.16 -20.95 -33.19
CA MET A 1 2.73 -20.91 -31.78
C MET A 1 3.05 -19.53 -31.23
N ARG A 2 2.05 -18.67 -30.99
CA ARG A 2 2.25 -17.35 -30.38
C ARG A 2 2.17 -17.52 -28.86
N GLY A 3 3.17 -17.03 -28.14
CA GLY A 3 3.19 -17.01 -26.68
C GLY A 3 2.11 -16.08 -26.12
N SER A 4 1.34 -16.57 -25.15
CA SER A 4 0.57 -15.71 -24.25
C SER A 4 1.52 -15.11 -23.23
N ALA A 5 1.83 -13.83 -23.37
CA ALA A 5 2.23 -13.03 -22.22
C ALA A 5 0.97 -12.91 -21.35
N ALA A 6 0.99 -13.48 -20.15
CA ALA A 6 -0.02 -13.22 -19.15
C ALA A 6 0.05 -11.73 -18.78
N GLY A 7 -0.72 -10.89 -19.47
CA GLY A 7 -0.95 -9.50 -19.10
C GLY A 7 -1.80 -9.45 -17.85
N GLY A 8 -1.22 -9.80 -16.71
CA GLY A 8 -1.84 -9.59 -15.40
C GLY A 8 -2.01 -8.10 -15.18
N ARG A 9 -3.22 -7.65 -14.81
CA ARG A 9 -3.43 -6.25 -14.43
C ARG A 9 -2.40 -5.85 -13.36
N PRO A 10 -1.85 -4.63 -13.42
CA PRO A 10 -1.04 -4.09 -12.33
C PRO A 10 -1.79 -4.28 -11.00
N ARG A 11 -1.08 -4.71 -9.96
CA ARG A 11 -1.67 -4.77 -8.61
C ARG A 11 -2.13 -3.35 -8.24
N PRO A 12 -3.32 -3.18 -7.65
CA PRO A 12 -3.78 -1.88 -7.16
C PRO A 12 -2.72 -1.26 -6.25
N THR A 13 -2.46 0.02 -6.46
CA THR A 13 -1.54 0.83 -5.68
C THR A 13 -2.30 1.60 -4.61
N ILE A 14 -1.58 2.26 -3.71
CA ILE A 14 -2.16 3.11 -2.66
C ILE A 14 -3.09 4.20 -3.22
N PHE A 15 -2.86 4.64 -4.45
CA PHE A 15 -3.65 5.68 -5.13
C PHE A 15 -4.96 5.15 -5.70
N ASP A 16 -5.12 3.83 -5.80
CA ASP A 16 -6.35 3.16 -6.23
C ASP A 16 -7.30 2.90 -5.05
N HIS A 17 -6.87 3.22 -3.82
CA HIS A 17 -7.61 3.00 -2.60
C HIS A 17 -8.13 4.30 -1.97
N ASP A 18 -9.41 4.31 -1.58
CA ASP A 18 -9.95 5.22 -0.58
C ASP A 18 -9.70 4.72 0.86
N PRO A 19 -9.88 5.55 1.91
CA PRO A 19 -9.66 5.15 3.31
C PRO A 19 -10.38 3.87 3.74
N GLY A 20 -11.63 3.68 3.32
CA GLY A 20 -12.41 2.48 3.66
C GLY A 20 -11.85 1.24 2.99
N SER A 21 -11.54 1.33 1.69
CA SER A 21 -10.98 0.20 0.95
C SER A 21 -9.58 -0.21 1.45
N LEU A 22 -8.70 0.76 1.74
CA LEU A 22 -7.36 0.47 2.25
C LEU A 22 -7.40 -0.17 3.63
N ARG A 23 -8.28 0.35 4.50
CA ARG A 23 -8.51 -0.22 5.82
C ARG A 23 -8.95 -1.67 5.73
N ALA A 24 -9.91 -1.98 4.86
CA ALA A 24 -10.38 -3.34 4.65
C ALA A 24 -9.25 -4.26 4.15
N THR A 25 -8.41 -3.79 3.21
CA THR A 25 -7.25 -4.54 2.73
C THR A 25 -6.25 -4.82 3.85
N TYR A 26 -6.00 -3.87 4.75
CA TYR A 26 -5.06 -4.04 5.86
C TYR A 26 -5.63 -4.98 6.94
N GLU A 27 -6.90 -4.83 7.29
CA GLU A 27 -7.57 -5.70 8.25
C GLU A 27 -7.64 -7.16 7.75
N GLN A 28 -7.88 -7.39 6.45
CA GLN A 28 -7.82 -8.71 5.83
C GLN A 28 -6.42 -9.36 5.90
N ALA A 29 -5.38 -8.54 6.05
CA ALA A 29 -4.00 -8.97 6.17
C ALA A 29 -3.50 -9.01 7.63
N ASP A 30 -4.39 -9.02 8.62
CA ASP A 30 -4.03 -8.95 10.05
C ASP A 30 -3.18 -7.71 10.38
N MET A 31 -3.44 -6.60 9.70
CA MET A 31 -2.85 -5.30 9.99
C MET A 31 -3.92 -4.37 10.60
N PRO A 32 -3.59 -3.61 11.66
CA PRO A 32 -4.59 -2.75 12.28
C PRO A 32 -5.09 -1.68 11.30
N GLY A 33 -6.41 -1.50 11.22
CA GLY A 33 -7.03 -0.55 10.31
C GLY A 33 -6.56 0.91 10.48
N TYR A 34 -6.17 1.31 11.69
CA TYR A 34 -5.62 2.66 11.93
C TYR A 34 -4.29 2.91 11.20
N VAL A 35 -3.55 1.86 10.83
CA VAL A 35 -2.30 1.99 10.06
C VAL A 35 -2.63 2.48 8.65
N ALA A 36 -3.76 2.07 8.07
CA ALA A 36 -4.22 2.58 6.77
C ALA A 36 -4.41 4.10 6.81
N ASP A 37 -5.08 4.61 7.85
CA ASP A 37 -5.30 6.04 8.04
C ASP A 37 -3.97 6.82 8.15
N GLN A 38 -2.99 6.27 8.88
CA GLN A 38 -1.65 6.85 8.99
C GLN A 38 -0.91 6.88 7.66
N VAL A 39 -0.95 5.79 6.89
CA VAL A 39 -0.32 5.70 5.56
C VAL A 39 -0.93 6.73 4.63
N LEU A 40 -2.25 6.87 4.60
CA LEU A 40 -2.91 7.88 3.77
C LEU A 40 -2.55 9.30 4.20
N GLY A 41 -2.41 9.55 5.50
CA GLY A 41 -1.91 10.83 6.01
C GLY A 41 -0.50 11.16 5.50
N TRP A 42 0.39 10.18 5.43
CA TRP A 42 1.72 10.38 4.84
C TRP A 42 1.71 10.59 3.34
N VAL A 43 0.96 9.77 2.61
CA VAL A 43 0.91 9.82 1.15
C VAL A 43 0.25 11.12 0.68
N TYR A 44 -0.94 11.43 1.18
CA TYR A 44 -1.70 12.61 0.74
C TYR A 44 -1.34 13.89 1.50
N GLY A 45 -0.94 13.80 2.77
CA GLY A 45 -0.58 14.97 3.58
C GLY A 45 0.88 15.41 3.43
N HIS A 46 1.80 14.45 3.24
CA HIS A 46 3.24 14.71 3.23
C HIS A 46 3.93 14.32 1.92
N GLY A 47 3.24 13.67 0.98
CA GLY A 47 3.84 13.19 -0.28
C GLY A 47 4.84 12.05 -0.09
N VAL A 48 4.82 11.37 1.05
CA VAL A 48 5.76 10.28 1.36
C VAL A 48 5.19 8.97 0.83
N THR A 49 5.86 8.39 -0.17
CA THR A 49 5.46 7.14 -0.83
C THR A 49 6.43 5.98 -0.55
N THR A 50 7.25 6.10 0.49
CA THR A 50 8.20 5.06 0.92
C THR A 50 7.94 4.70 2.38
N PRO A 51 7.90 3.40 2.75
CA PRO A 51 7.66 3.01 4.14
C PRO A 51 8.68 3.60 5.11
N GLU A 52 9.94 3.73 4.68
CA GLU A 52 11.05 4.24 5.49
C GLU A 52 10.81 5.69 5.94
N GLY A 53 10.13 6.49 5.11
CA GLY A 53 9.78 7.88 5.42
C GLY A 53 8.62 8.03 6.43
N MET A 54 7.85 6.97 6.70
CA MET A 54 6.69 7.00 7.58
C MET A 54 7.10 6.73 9.04
N THR A 55 7.82 7.67 9.65
CA THR A 55 8.51 7.47 10.94
C THR A 55 7.59 7.21 12.14
N ASN A 56 6.30 7.56 12.05
CA ASN A 56 5.31 7.28 13.11
C ASN A 56 4.73 5.85 13.04
N ILE A 57 5.01 5.09 11.98
CA ILE A 57 4.54 3.71 11.80
C ILE A 57 5.60 2.76 12.38
N ALA A 58 5.16 1.83 13.24
CA ALA A 58 6.06 0.83 13.80
C ALA A 58 6.78 0.03 12.69
N THR A 59 8.07 -0.27 12.89
CA THR A 59 8.91 -0.97 11.90
C THR A 59 8.27 -2.25 11.35
N ARG A 60 7.71 -3.10 12.23
CA ARG A 60 6.98 -4.32 11.84
C ARG A 60 5.82 -4.10 10.85
N HIS A 61 5.19 -2.92 10.90
CA HIS A 61 4.09 -2.58 10.00
C HIS A 61 4.64 -2.03 8.70
N ARG A 62 5.68 -1.17 8.76
CA ARG A 62 6.38 -0.65 7.58
C ARG A 62 6.93 -1.75 6.68
N GLU A 63 7.53 -2.78 7.27
CA GLU A 63 8.04 -3.95 6.54
C GLU A 63 6.94 -4.66 5.74
N ARG A 64 5.71 -4.69 6.26
CA ARG A 64 4.56 -5.34 5.60
C ARG A 64 3.85 -4.44 4.59
N LEU A 65 4.04 -3.12 4.64
CA LEU A 65 3.35 -2.18 3.73
C LEU A 65 3.68 -2.49 2.26
N ALA A 66 4.97 -2.71 1.98
CA ALA A 66 5.46 -3.01 0.63
C ALA A 66 4.86 -4.30 0.04
N ASP A 67 4.56 -5.29 0.89
CA ASP A 67 4.02 -6.58 0.48
C ASP A 67 2.53 -6.54 0.16
N LEU A 68 1.78 -5.67 0.84
CA LEU A 68 0.32 -5.60 0.73
C LEU A 68 -0.13 -4.70 -0.42
N VAL A 69 0.23 -3.42 -0.34
CA VAL A 69 -0.23 -2.39 -1.27
C VAL A 69 0.98 -1.58 -1.71
N PRO A 70 1.39 -1.67 -2.99
CA PRO A 70 2.44 -0.82 -3.53
C PRO A 70 2.14 0.66 -3.30
N LEU A 71 3.06 1.36 -2.64
CA LEU A 71 2.97 2.80 -2.39
C LEU A 71 3.33 3.64 -3.62
N SER A 72 3.99 3.03 -4.60
CA SER A 72 4.23 3.59 -5.92
C SER A 72 3.85 2.57 -6.99
N SER A 73 3.38 3.07 -8.13
CA SER A 73 3.32 2.30 -9.37
C SER A 73 4.77 2.08 -9.81
N GLY A 74 5.36 0.95 -9.43
CA GLY A 74 6.75 0.64 -9.75
C GLY A 74 7.08 0.96 -11.21
N SER A 75 8.11 1.78 -11.41
CA SER A 75 8.76 2.05 -12.70
C SER A 75 9.78 0.96 -13.02
#